data_AF-A0AAV3W7N4-F1
#
_entry.id   AF-A0AAV3W7N4-F1
#
_cell.length_a   1.000
_cell.length_b   1.000
_cell.length_c   1.000
_cell.angle_alpha   90.00
_cell.angle_beta   90.00
_cell.angle_gamma   90.00
#
_symmetry.space_group_name_H-M   'P 1'
#
loop_
_entity.id
_entity.type
_entity.pdbx_description
1 polymer ?
#
loop_
_entity_poly.entity_id
_entity_poly.type
_entity_poly.pdbx_seq_one_letter_code
_entity_poly.pdbx_strand_id
1 'polypeptide(L)'
;MPNIFDGLRKISDNDIIEQIALLETMNVTNISKPIIQKAKKRTISIINFIGSKIGKNRVLEEPEVKEIWALVDEKKEELEKCTRNELNERLFNILSEKANDDLESATEDEVSIEVIEEAAKLYKVHKNLTPNHKADIIYSKYNEKLSGKAKEYINGQAFVDLQETTKDIEEIISSMDEEQKREFTQSVDVAKLTFLNVWKKLDRQHFIRLIWLCVKAYGGRFTVKEEELPSFVTSEEEVEAFKREEELKKSQEELLKLKKQIELCKDKINSIENSLEKEKRLLKSAIRSRDKAEEDIIDLGKIHIKLTSVKKSYEDELKEIKVKMENAPLEELDSLMEEFKVVKFEEIDVNNKISDINIKATYKKELIDDNVKAISIKEESIKNIGMEFQHLKEEAHNLVDAYNKMKSDVRNKEEEKKSEIFKKWSHFFNKFTFNFDNLGNVVSFTRSELLKIEQCLHELHFTNDPMALSMGVIESKGNKKKKEEYEYIDVSFLDGFKIEIQFRILENGEKTVHIDEITPEF
;
A
#
# COMPACT_ATOMS: atom_id res chain seq x y z
N MET A 1 -27.32 1.46 -10.75
CA MET A 1 -26.23 2.02 -11.54
C MET A 1 -26.74 2.05 -12.95
N PRO A 2 -26.27 2.94 -13.83
CA PRO A 2 -26.53 2.72 -15.25
C PRO A 2 -26.04 1.32 -15.63
N ASN A 3 -26.88 0.53 -16.28
CA ASN A 3 -26.51 -0.81 -16.75
C ASN A 3 -26.85 -0.97 -18.25
N ILE A 4 -26.53 -2.12 -18.85
CA ILE A 4 -26.80 -2.30 -20.29
C ILE A 4 -28.31 -2.21 -20.62
N PHE A 5 -29.20 -2.57 -19.69
CA PHE A 5 -30.64 -2.51 -19.87
C PHE A 5 -31.17 -1.07 -19.88
N ASP A 6 -30.56 -0.16 -19.11
CA ASP A 6 -30.85 1.28 -19.22
C ASP A 6 -30.53 1.84 -20.60
N GLY A 7 -29.47 1.34 -21.22
CA GLY A 7 -29.14 1.63 -22.62
C GLY A 7 -30.17 1.03 -23.60
N LEU A 8 -30.52 -0.24 -23.42
CA LEU A 8 -31.50 -0.94 -24.26
C LEU A 8 -32.88 -0.26 -24.29
N ARG A 9 -33.33 0.27 -23.15
CA ARG A 9 -34.58 1.05 -23.06
C ARG A 9 -34.57 2.30 -23.95
N LYS A 10 -33.39 2.81 -24.33
CA LYS A 10 -33.21 4.01 -25.17
C LYS A 10 -32.90 3.70 -26.64
N ILE A 11 -32.71 2.43 -26.99
CA ILE A 11 -32.36 1.97 -28.35
C ILE A 11 -33.64 1.70 -29.18
N SER A 12 -33.54 1.80 -30.51
CA SER A 12 -34.67 1.53 -31.42
C SER A 12 -35.06 0.04 -31.47
N ASP A 13 -36.30 -0.27 -31.83
CA ASP A 13 -36.73 -1.68 -31.97
C ASP A 13 -35.88 -2.41 -33.02
N ASN A 14 -35.54 -1.73 -34.11
CA ASN A 14 -34.71 -2.28 -35.19
C ASN A 14 -33.32 -2.68 -34.71
N ASP A 15 -32.68 -1.86 -33.88
CA ASP A 15 -31.36 -2.17 -33.33
C ASP A 15 -31.43 -3.36 -32.34
N ILE A 16 -32.50 -3.46 -31.53
CA ILE A 16 -32.74 -4.61 -30.65
C ILE A 16 -32.98 -5.88 -31.46
N ILE A 17 -33.86 -5.81 -32.47
CA ILE A 17 -34.12 -6.90 -33.43
C ILE A 17 -32.81 -7.36 -34.06
N GLU A 18 -31.95 -6.43 -34.47
CA GLU A 18 -30.64 -6.74 -35.03
C GLU A 18 -29.74 -7.45 -34.00
N GLN A 19 -29.71 -7.01 -32.74
CA GLN A 19 -28.91 -7.69 -31.71
C GLN A 19 -29.44 -9.10 -31.41
N ILE A 20 -30.75 -9.27 -31.26
CA ILE A 20 -31.36 -10.59 -31.03
C ILE A 20 -31.09 -11.51 -32.23
N ALA A 21 -31.31 -11.03 -33.45
CA ALA A 21 -31.07 -11.80 -34.65
C ALA A 21 -29.62 -12.29 -34.73
N LEU A 22 -28.63 -11.44 -34.45
CA LEU A 22 -27.22 -11.84 -34.42
C LEU A 22 -26.96 -12.88 -33.32
N LEU A 23 -27.39 -12.62 -32.09
CA LEU A 23 -27.14 -13.50 -30.94
C LEU A 23 -27.78 -14.90 -31.09
N GLU A 24 -28.98 -14.98 -31.66
CA GLU A 24 -29.68 -16.25 -31.87
C GLU A 24 -29.19 -17.00 -33.10
N THR A 25 -28.79 -16.29 -34.17
CA THR A 25 -28.43 -16.94 -35.43
C THR A 25 -26.94 -17.25 -35.53
N MET A 26 -26.05 -16.39 -35.02
CA MET A 26 -24.60 -16.58 -35.06
C MET A 26 -24.13 -17.52 -33.94
N ASN A 27 -24.64 -18.75 -33.98
CA ASN A 27 -24.29 -19.84 -33.08
C ASN A 27 -23.53 -20.96 -33.82
N VAL A 28 -22.99 -21.92 -33.05
CA VAL A 28 -22.17 -23.02 -33.57
C VAL A 28 -22.86 -23.80 -34.68
N THR A 29 -24.13 -24.18 -34.48
CA THR A 29 -24.89 -24.99 -35.43
C THR A 29 -25.11 -24.26 -36.75
N ASN A 30 -25.52 -23.01 -36.68
CA ASN A 30 -25.87 -22.23 -37.87
C ASN A 30 -24.65 -21.76 -38.66
N ILE A 31 -23.52 -21.48 -38.00
CA ILE A 31 -22.28 -21.14 -38.70
C ILE A 31 -21.64 -22.39 -39.31
N SER A 32 -21.64 -23.52 -38.60
CA SER A 32 -20.99 -24.76 -39.07
C SER A 32 -21.72 -25.47 -40.21
N LYS A 33 -23.05 -25.46 -40.18
CA LYS A 33 -23.89 -26.23 -41.12
C LYS A 33 -23.63 -25.87 -42.59
N PRO A 34 -23.59 -24.58 -43.00
CA PRO A 34 -23.30 -24.21 -44.39
C PRO A 34 -21.90 -24.65 -44.84
N ILE A 35 -20.90 -24.56 -43.96
CA ILE A 35 -19.51 -24.92 -44.24
C ILE A 35 -19.40 -26.42 -44.55
N ILE A 36 -20.00 -27.24 -43.69
CA ILE A 36 -20.02 -28.71 -43.86
C ILE A 36 -20.85 -29.10 -45.09
N GLN A 37 -21.99 -28.44 -45.32
CA GLN A 37 -22.80 -28.69 -46.52
C GLN A 37 -22.06 -28.32 -47.81
N LYS A 38 -21.30 -27.21 -47.84
CA LYS A 38 -20.42 -26.85 -48.98
C LYS A 38 -19.36 -27.93 -49.24
N ALA A 39 -18.74 -28.48 -48.19
CA ALA A 39 -17.79 -29.58 -48.31
C ALA A 39 -18.46 -30.85 -48.88
N LYS A 40 -19.62 -31.24 -48.33
CA LYS A 40 -20.41 -32.38 -48.83
C LYS A 40 -20.84 -32.19 -50.28
N LYS A 41 -21.29 -30.99 -50.65
CA LYS A 41 -21.68 -30.65 -52.04
C LYS A 41 -20.52 -30.82 -53.00
N ARG A 42 -19.31 -30.35 -52.67
CA ARG A 42 -18.11 -30.56 -53.48
C ARG A 42 -17.82 -32.06 -53.66
N THR A 43 -17.86 -32.86 -52.60
CA THR A 43 -17.65 -34.31 -52.67
C THR A 43 -18.71 -35.01 -53.52
N ILE A 44 -19.99 -34.67 -53.32
CA ILE A 44 -21.12 -35.21 -54.10
C ILE A 44 -21.00 -34.83 -55.58
N SER A 45 -20.60 -33.59 -55.90
CA SER A 45 -20.39 -33.16 -57.29
C SER A 45 -19.28 -33.94 -57.99
N ILE A 46 -18.20 -34.30 -57.26
CA ILE A 46 -17.10 -35.14 -57.79
C ILE A 46 -17.61 -36.57 -58.00
N ILE A 47 -18.36 -37.12 -57.05
CA ILE A 47 -18.97 -38.45 -57.17
C ILE A 47 -19.94 -38.49 -58.35
N ASN A 48 -20.81 -37.49 -58.51
CA ASN A 48 -21.74 -37.36 -59.63
C ASN A 48 -21.00 -37.22 -60.97
N PHE A 49 -19.90 -36.46 -61.02
CA PHE A 49 -19.04 -36.33 -62.20
C PHE A 49 -18.34 -37.65 -62.58
N ILE A 50 -17.81 -38.39 -61.60
CA ILE A 50 -17.18 -39.71 -61.83
C ILE A 50 -18.23 -40.76 -62.21
N GLY A 51 -19.38 -40.77 -61.50
CA GLY A 51 -20.48 -41.70 -61.74
C GLY A 51 -21.13 -41.55 -63.12
N SER A 52 -21.30 -40.30 -63.59
CA SER A 52 -21.78 -40.00 -64.94
C SER A 52 -20.81 -40.44 -66.03
N LYS A 53 -19.48 -40.45 -65.78
CA LYS A 53 -18.47 -40.99 -66.71
C LYS A 53 -18.34 -42.52 -66.70
N ILE A 54 -18.68 -43.19 -65.61
CA ILE A 54 -18.60 -44.66 -65.45
C ILE A 54 -19.95 -45.34 -65.79
N GLY A 55 -20.97 -44.57 -66.17
CA GLY A 55 -22.27 -45.10 -66.62
C GLY A 55 -23.18 -45.60 -65.49
N LYS A 56 -22.94 -45.17 -64.24
CA LYS A 56 -23.85 -45.44 -63.10
C LYS A 56 -24.85 -44.27 -62.97
N ASN A 57 -26.11 -44.49 -63.35
CA ASN A 57 -27.20 -43.50 -63.32
C ASN A 57 -27.73 -43.16 -61.90
N ARG A 58 -26.89 -43.16 -60.87
CA ARG A 58 -27.29 -42.69 -59.53
C ARG A 58 -26.69 -41.31 -59.29
N VAL A 59 -27.46 -40.27 -59.59
CA VAL A 59 -27.15 -38.89 -59.20
C VAL A 59 -27.56 -38.74 -57.73
N LEU A 60 -26.59 -38.43 -56.88
CA LEU A 60 -26.85 -38.09 -55.49
C LEU A 60 -27.34 -36.65 -55.40
N GLU A 61 -28.37 -36.41 -54.58
CA GLU A 61 -28.95 -35.08 -54.37
C GLU A 61 -27.94 -34.16 -53.67
N GLU A 62 -27.73 -32.98 -54.25
CA GLU A 62 -26.82 -31.98 -53.69
C GLU A 62 -27.54 -31.19 -52.59
N PRO A 63 -26.88 -30.95 -51.43
CA PRO A 63 -27.50 -30.19 -50.36
C PRO A 63 -27.66 -28.71 -50.73
N GLU A 64 -28.80 -28.13 -50.36
CA GLU A 64 -29.01 -26.68 -50.40
C GLU A 64 -28.24 -26.01 -49.24
N VAL A 65 -27.49 -24.95 -49.56
CA VAL A 65 -26.65 -24.22 -48.62
C VAL A 65 -27.23 -22.83 -48.44
N LYS A 66 -27.76 -22.52 -47.24
CA LYS A 66 -28.10 -21.15 -46.84
C LYS A 66 -26.92 -20.50 -46.13
N GLU A 67 -26.55 -19.28 -46.51
CA GLU A 67 -25.48 -18.52 -45.85
C GLU A 67 -25.97 -17.94 -44.52
N ILE A 68 -25.05 -17.73 -43.57
CA ILE A 68 -25.37 -17.24 -42.21
C ILE A 68 -26.11 -15.90 -42.22
N TRP A 69 -25.76 -14.98 -43.12
CA TRP A 69 -26.40 -13.67 -43.22
C TRP A 69 -27.85 -13.73 -43.72
N ALA A 70 -28.18 -14.71 -44.57
CA ALA A 70 -29.57 -14.92 -44.96
C ALA A 70 -30.41 -15.40 -43.76
N LEU A 71 -29.83 -16.23 -42.88
CA LEU A 71 -30.50 -16.64 -41.64
C LEU A 71 -30.69 -15.47 -40.67
N VAL A 72 -29.72 -14.56 -40.60
CA VAL A 72 -29.85 -13.30 -39.82
C VAL A 72 -31.02 -12.47 -40.35
N ASP A 73 -31.13 -12.28 -41.67
CA ASP A 73 -32.20 -11.47 -42.26
C ASP A 73 -33.59 -12.14 -42.10
N GLU A 74 -33.69 -13.46 -42.32
CA GLU A 74 -34.91 -14.23 -42.02
C GLU A 74 -35.34 -14.06 -40.56
N LYS A 75 -34.37 -14.04 -39.64
CA LYS A 75 -34.65 -13.86 -38.21
C LYS A 75 -35.10 -12.45 -37.88
N LYS A 76 -34.55 -11.42 -38.53
CA LYS A 76 -35.02 -10.04 -38.38
C LYS A 76 -36.48 -9.89 -38.81
N GLU A 77 -36.84 -10.44 -39.97
CA GLU A 77 -38.23 -10.44 -40.48
C GLU A 77 -39.21 -11.16 -39.53
N GLU A 78 -38.76 -12.22 -38.85
CA GLU A 78 -39.55 -12.88 -37.79
C GLU A 78 -39.80 -11.93 -36.61
N LEU A 79 -38.73 -11.28 -36.14
CA LEU A 79 -38.73 -10.43 -34.94
C LEU A 79 -39.43 -9.08 -35.14
N GLU A 80 -39.58 -8.59 -36.37
CA GLU A 80 -40.36 -7.39 -36.69
C GLU A 80 -41.83 -7.46 -36.24
N LYS A 81 -42.33 -8.67 -35.98
CA LYS A 81 -43.70 -8.91 -35.51
C LYS A 81 -43.82 -8.86 -33.99
N CYS A 82 -42.71 -8.83 -33.26
CA CYS A 82 -42.68 -8.80 -31.81
C CYS A 82 -42.88 -7.37 -31.28
N THR A 83 -43.51 -7.27 -30.12
CA THR A 83 -43.60 -6.03 -29.34
C THR A 83 -42.29 -5.74 -28.61
N ARG A 84 -42.07 -4.49 -28.21
CA ARG A 84 -40.91 -4.09 -27.39
C ARG A 84 -40.72 -4.96 -26.14
N ASN A 85 -41.80 -5.32 -25.46
CA ASN A 85 -41.72 -6.14 -24.25
C ASN A 85 -41.24 -7.56 -24.56
N GLU A 86 -41.78 -8.17 -25.62
CA GLU A 86 -41.35 -9.50 -26.06
C GLU A 86 -39.88 -9.48 -26.53
N LEU A 87 -39.44 -8.42 -27.21
CA LEU A 87 -38.05 -8.24 -27.61
C LEU A 87 -37.13 -8.10 -26.38
N ASN A 88 -37.51 -7.30 -25.38
CA ASN A 88 -36.73 -7.12 -24.15
C ASN A 88 -36.61 -8.43 -23.36
N GLU A 89 -37.72 -9.16 -23.18
CA GLU A 89 -37.74 -10.45 -22.48
C GLU A 89 -36.86 -11.49 -23.20
N ARG A 90 -37.01 -11.57 -24.54
CA ARG A 90 -36.19 -12.46 -25.37
C ARG A 90 -34.71 -12.14 -25.27
N LEU A 91 -34.34 -10.86 -25.36
CA LEU A 91 -32.95 -10.44 -25.23
C LEU A 91 -32.40 -10.71 -23.83
N PHE A 92 -33.17 -10.44 -22.77
CA PHE A 92 -32.79 -10.75 -21.39
C PHE A 92 -32.46 -12.25 -21.22
N ASN A 93 -33.32 -13.13 -21.72
CA ASN A 93 -33.13 -14.58 -21.63
C ASN A 93 -31.86 -15.01 -22.39
N ILE A 94 -31.67 -14.51 -23.62
CA ILE A 94 -30.48 -14.81 -24.42
C ILE A 94 -29.19 -14.36 -23.72
N LEU A 95 -29.19 -13.16 -23.12
CA LEU A 95 -28.03 -12.64 -22.42
C LEU A 95 -27.75 -13.44 -21.15
N SER A 96 -28.78 -13.85 -20.41
CA SER A 96 -28.65 -14.68 -19.22
C SER A 96 -28.01 -16.03 -19.58
N GLU A 97 -28.56 -16.74 -20.57
CA GLU A 97 -28.04 -18.03 -21.06
C GLU A 97 -26.59 -17.91 -21.54
N LYS A 98 -26.24 -16.85 -22.28
CA LYS A 98 -24.89 -16.69 -22.82
C LYS A 98 -23.86 -16.19 -21.81
N ALA A 99 -24.29 -15.46 -20.80
CA ALA A 99 -23.40 -14.90 -19.79
C ALA A 99 -23.05 -15.95 -18.73
N ASN A 100 -24.04 -16.66 -18.18
CA ASN A 100 -23.84 -17.71 -17.19
C ASN A 100 -25.09 -18.61 -17.03
N ASP A 101 -24.92 -19.92 -17.28
CA ASP A 101 -26.00 -20.93 -17.18
C ASP A 101 -26.51 -21.15 -15.74
N ASP A 102 -25.75 -20.77 -14.71
CA ASP A 102 -26.10 -20.99 -13.30
C ASP A 102 -27.02 -19.89 -12.69
N LEU A 103 -27.45 -18.92 -13.51
CA LEU A 103 -28.25 -17.77 -13.07
C LEU A 103 -29.75 -18.11 -13.01
N GLU A 104 -30.17 -18.93 -12.04
CA GLU A 104 -31.60 -19.06 -11.71
C GLU A 104 -32.11 -17.72 -11.13
N SER A 105 -33.08 -17.07 -11.81
CA SER A 105 -33.74 -15.82 -11.38
C SER A 105 -32.84 -14.57 -11.26
N ALA A 106 -31.82 -14.44 -12.11
CA ALA A 106 -30.93 -13.27 -12.09
C ALA A 106 -31.64 -11.93 -12.32
N THR A 107 -31.08 -10.89 -11.72
CA THR A 107 -31.45 -9.50 -11.90
C THR A 107 -30.80 -8.90 -13.15
N GLU A 108 -31.35 -7.79 -13.64
CA GLU A 108 -30.72 -7.02 -14.74
C GLU A 108 -29.29 -6.55 -14.38
N ASP A 109 -29.01 -6.25 -13.11
CA ASP A 109 -27.68 -5.83 -12.68
C ASP A 109 -26.68 -7.00 -12.78
N GLU A 110 -27.03 -8.19 -12.30
CA GLU A 110 -26.18 -9.40 -12.40
C GLU A 110 -25.89 -9.78 -13.86
N VAL A 111 -26.92 -9.82 -14.71
CA VAL A 111 -26.75 -10.15 -16.14
C VAL A 111 -25.91 -9.08 -16.83
N SER A 112 -26.13 -7.80 -16.52
CA SER A 112 -25.34 -6.70 -17.08
C SER A 112 -23.86 -6.81 -16.70
N ILE A 113 -23.57 -7.12 -15.44
CA ILE A 113 -22.20 -7.27 -14.94
C ILE A 113 -21.51 -8.40 -15.69
N GLU A 114 -22.11 -9.58 -15.81
CA GLU A 114 -21.44 -10.69 -16.49
C GLU A 114 -21.26 -10.48 -17.99
N VAL A 115 -22.21 -9.84 -18.67
CA VAL A 115 -22.03 -9.42 -20.06
C VAL A 115 -20.82 -8.49 -20.21
N ILE A 116 -20.67 -7.51 -19.30
CA ILE A 116 -19.54 -6.57 -19.28
C ILE A 116 -18.23 -7.29 -18.95
N GLU A 117 -18.21 -8.17 -17.95
CA GLU A 117 -17.02 -8.93 -17.55
C GLU A 117 -16.53 -9.88 -18.64
N GLU A 118 -17.43 -10.62 -19.28
CA GLU A 118 -17.08 -11.47 -20.42
C GLU A 118 -16.52 -10.63 -21.58
N ALA A 119 -17.18 -9.52 -21.94
CA ALA A 119 -16.68 -8.60 -22.97
C ALA A 119 -15.29 -8.03 -22.63
N ALA A 120 -15.06 -7.64 -21.38
CA ALA A 120 -13.81 -7.07 -20.89
C ALA A 120 -12.61 -8.01 -21.08
N LYS A 121 -12.83 -9.34 -20.99
CA LYS A 121 -11.79 -10.37 -21.21
C LYS A 121 -11.17 -10.26 -22.60
N LEU A 122 -11.92 -9.86 -23.63
CA LEU A 122 -11.39 -9.75 -24.99
C LEU A 122 -10.43 -8.57 -25.15
N TYR A 123 -10.73 -7.44 -24.52
CA TYR A 123 -9.89 -6.24 -24.56
C TYR A 123 -8.80 -6.20 -23.50
N LYS A 124 -8.66 -7.27 -22.70
CA LYS A 124 -7.75 -7.35 -21.56
C LYS A 124 -7.89 -6.12 -20.65
N VAL A 125 -9.12 -5.65 -20.47
CA VAL A 125 -9.40 -4.56 -19.53
C VAL A 125 -9.04 -5.04 -18.13
N HIS A 126 -8.44 -4.17 -17.32
CA HIS A 126 -7.95 -4.53 -15.99
C HIS A 126 -9.03 -5.22 -15.16
N LYS A 127 -8.66 -6.31 -14.48
CA LYS A 127 -9.59 -7.18 -13.74
C LYS A 127 -10.33 -6.38 -12.65
N ASN A 128 -9.66 -5.41 -12.04
CA ASN A 128 -10.15 -4.67 -10.89
C ASN A 128 -10.62 -3.28 -11.34
N LEU A 129 -11.67 -3.21 -12.14
CA LEU A 129 -12.38 -1.97 -12.44
C LEU A 129 -13.86 -2.25 -12.20
N THR A 130 -14.63 -1.22 -11.85
CA THR A 130 -16.08 -1.40 -11.71
C THR A 130 -16.73 -1.67 -13.08
N PRO A 131 -17.89 -2.35 -13.12
CA PRO A 131 -18.63 -2.61 -14.35
C PRO A 131 -18.83 -1.38 -15.25
N ASN A 132 -19.19 -0.21 -14.69
CA ASN A 132 -19.34 1.01 -15.51
C ASN A 132 -18.04 1.49 -16.12
N HIS A 133 -16.93 1.44 -15.38
CA HIS A 133 -15.62 1.78 -15.93
C HIS A 133 -15.22 0.82 -17.06
N LYS A 134 -15.50 -0.47 -16.90
CA LYS A 134 -15.27 -1.49 -17.94
C LYS A 134 -16.12 -1.21 -19.18
N ALA A 135 -17.40 -0.89 -19.01
CA ALA A 135 -18.30 -0.53 -20.12
C ALA A 135 -17.80 0.70 -20.89
N ASP A 136 -17.34 1.74 -20.20
CA ASP A 136 -16.81 2.95 -20.83
C ASP A 136 -15.52 2.70 -21.62
N ILE A 137 -14.63 1.84 -21.09
CA ILE A 137 -13.43 1.41 -21.81
C ILE A 137 -13.78 0.57 -23.04
N ILE A 138 -14.74 -0.36 -22.92
CA ILE A 138 -15.22 -1.17 -24.03
C ILE A 138 -15.80 -0.28 -25.12
N TYR A 139 -16.68 0.66 -24.75
CA TYR A 139 -17.25 1.65 -25.65
C TYR A 139 -16.17 2.44 -26.37
N SER A 140 -15.20 2.99 -25.63
CA SER A 140 -14.12 3.80 -26.20
C SER A 140 -13.26 3.00 -27.19
N LYS A 141 -12.80 1.80 -26.80
CA LYS A 141 -11.98 0.91 -27.64
C LYS A 141 -12.72 0.47 -28.90
N TYR A 142 -13.99 0.11 -28.78
CA TYR A 142 -14.80 -0.28 -29.93
C TYR A 142 -15.03 0.91 -30.87
N ASN A 143 -15.34 2.10 -30.32
CA ASN A 143 -15.54 3.31 -31.09
C ASN A 143 -14.28 3.75 -31.86
N GLU A 144 -13.10 3.67 -31.25
CA GLU A 144 -11.81 3.90 -31.94
C GLU A 144 -11.60 2.91 -33.10
N LYS A 145 -11.91 1.63 -32.88
CA LYS A 145 -11.80 0.60 -33.92
C LYS A 145 -12.72 0.87 -35.11
N LEU A 146 -13.97 1.27 -34.86
CA LEU A 146 -14.90 1.68 -35.90
C LEU A 146 -14.38 2.88 -36.69
N SER A 147 -13.80 3.86 -35.99
CA SER A 147 -13.21 5.06 -36.59
C SER A 147 -12.03 4.74 -37.50
N GLY A 148 -11.18 3.77 -37.10
CA GLY A 148 -10.05 3.28 -37.91
C GLY A 148 -10.47 2.45 -39.13
N LYS A 149 -11.64 1.79 -39.07
CA LYS A 149 -12.24 1.01 -40.18
C LYS A 149 -13.20 1.81 -41.05
N ALA A 150 -13.27 3.14 -40.90
CA ALA A 150 -14.20 4.00 -41.65
C ALA A 150 -14.01 3.98 -43.20
N LYS A 151 -12.94 3.35 -43.70
CA LYS A 151 -12.72 3.11 -45.14
C LYS A 151 -13.21 1.75 -45.64
N GLU A 152 -13.61 0.83 -44.76
CA GLU A 152 -13.98 -0.56 -45.09
C GLU A 152 -15.43 -0.87 -44.68
N TYR A 153 -16.35 0.07 -44.88
CA TYR A 153 -17.78 -0.21 -44.78
C TYR A 153 -18.20 -1.10 -45.95
N ILE A 154 -18.40 -2.40 -45.72
CA ILE A 154 -19.17 -3.24 -46.62
C ILE A 154 -20.65 -2.98 -46.28
N ASN A 155 -21.40 -2.42 -47.23
CA ASN A 155 -22.85 -2.18 -47.12
C ASN A 155 -23.33 -1.35 -45.92
N GLY A 156 -22.51 -0.41 -45.44
CA GLY A 156 -22.95 0.60 -44.44
C GLY A 156 -23.16 0.09 -43.02
N GLN A 157 -22.81 -1.16 -42.69
CA GLN A 157 -22.92 -1.72 -41.34
C GLN A 157 -21.58 -2.25 -40.84
N ALA A 158 -21.20 -1.89 -39.62
CA ALA A 158 -19.98 -2.35 -38.99
C ALA A 158 -20.15 -3.75 -38.37
N PHE A 159 -19.84 -4.79 -39.14
CA PHE A 159 -19.78 -6.19 -38.65
C PHE A 159 -18.40 -6.82 -38.84
N VAL A 160 -17.37 -6.02 -39.12
CA VAL A 160 -16.08 -6.54 -39.59
C VAL A 160 -15.50 -7.59 -38.64
N ASP A 161 -15.71 -7.44 -37.33
CA ASP A 161 -15.18 -8.35 -36.32
C ASP A 161 -15.97 -9.66 -36.20
N LEU A 162 -17.29 -9.62 -36.40
CA LEU A 162 -18.13 -10.81 -36.48
C LEU A 162 -17.84 -11.59 -37.76
N GLN A 163 -17.58 -10.89 -38.87
CA GLN A 163 -17.15 -11.50 -40.13
C GLN A 163 -15.75 -12.12 -40.03
N GLU A 164 -14.78 -11.42 -39.43
CA GLU A 164 -13.44 -11.95 -39.15
C GLU A 164 -13.55 -13.22 -38.29
N THR A 165 -14.32 -13.19 -37.21
CA THR A 165 -14.51 -14.35 -36.34
C THR A 165 -15.19 -15.50 -37.08
N THR A 166 -16.18 -15.22 -37.94
CA THR A 166 -16.83 -16.24 -38.79
C THR A 166 -15.85 -16.85 -39.78
N LYS A 167 -14.93 -16.06 -40.35
CA LYS A 167 -13.85 -16.57 -41.23
C LYS A 167 -12.86 -17.45 -40.48
N ASP A 168 -12.48 -17.07 -39.26
CA ASP A 168 -11.62 -17.90 -38.40
C ASP A 168 -12.27 -19.29 -38.20
N ILE A 169 -13.59 -19.32 -37.94
CA ILE A 169 -14.37 -20.56 -37.79
C ILE A 169 -14.38 -21.38 -39.08
N GLU A 170 -14.60 -20.73 -40.23
CA GLU A 170 -14.58 -21.36 -41.56
C GLU A 170 -13.24 -22.03 -41.86
N GLU A 171 -12.13 -21.36 -41.58
CA GLU A 171 -10.78 -21.89 -41.79
C GLU A 171 -10.54 -23.13 -40.91
N ILE A 172 -10.90 -23.06 -39.63
CA ILE A 172 -10.71 -24.19 -38.71
C ILE A 172 -11.55 -25.40 -39.16
N ILE A 173 -12.84 -25.22 -39.48
CA ILE A 173 -13.71 -26.33 -39.92
C ILE A 173 -13.23 -26.91 -41.26
N SER A 174 -12.75 -26.06 -42.17
CA SER A 174 -12.24 -26.49 -43.47
C SER A 174 -10.98 -27.35 -43.35
N SER A 175 -10.17 -27.13 -42.30
CA SER A 175 -8.96 -27.90 -42.03
C SER A 175 -9.22 -29.29 -41.41
N MET A 176 -10.43 -29.56 -40.94
CA MET A 176 -10.81 -30.84 -40.33
C MET A 176 -10.95 -31.98 -41.35
N ASP A 177 -10.70 -33.21 -40.90
CA ASP A 177 -11.10 -34.42 -41.63
C ASP A 177 -12.61 -34.72 -41.51
N GLU A 178 -13.11 -35.71 -42.26
CA GLU A 178 -14.54 -36.04 -42.33
C GLU A 178 -15.09 -36.72 -41.06
N GLU A 179 -14.23 -37.33 -40.25
CA GLU A 179 -14.61 -37.89 -38.95
C GLU A 179 -14.77 -36.76 -37.93
N GLN A 180 -13.80 -35.85 -37.87
CA GLN A 180 -13.83 -34.64 -37.06
C GLN A 180 -15.02 -33.74 -37.39
N LYS A 181 -15.36 -33.56 -38.67
CA LYS A 181 -16.56 -32.79 -39.08
C LYS A 181 -17.86 -33.46 -38.65
N ARG A 182 -17.94 -34.80 -38.68
CA ARG A 182 -19.12 -35.54 -38.22
C ARG A 182 -19.27 -35.45 -36.71
N GLU A 183 -18.20 -35.68 -35.95
CA GLU A 183 -18.18 -35.53 -34.49
C GLU A 183 -18.60 -34.12 -34.09
N PHE A 184 -18.05 -33.10 -34.76
CA PHE A 184 -18.37 -31.70 -34.55
C PHE A 184 -19.85 -31.35 -34.83
N THR A 185 -20.54 -32.10 -35.70
CA THR A 185 -21.98 -31.92 -35.95
C THR A 185 -22.85 -32.70 -34.96
N GLN A 186 -22.36 -33.85 -34.48
CA GLN A 186 -23.12 -34.81 -33.68
C GLN A 186 -22.99 -34.58 -32.16
N SER A 187 -21.96 -33.86 -31.73
CA SER A 187 -21.73 -33.53 -30.33
C SER A 187 -21.56 -32.02 -30.17
N VAL A 188 -22.57 -31.39 -29.57
CA VAL A 188 -22.44 -30.03 -29.03
C VAL A 188 -21.46 -30.03 -27.84
N ASP A 189 -21.20 -31.21 -27.26
CA ASP A 189 -20.41 -31.44 -26.05
C ASP A 189 -18.90 -31.68 -26.24
N VAL A 190 -18.37 -31.77 -27.47
CA VAL A 190 -16.92 -32.02 -27.61
C VAL A 190 -16.14 -30.71 -27.50
N ALA A 191 -15.79 -30.44 -26.25
CA ALA A 191 -14.78 -29.54 -25.75
C ALA A 191 -13.38 -29.80 -26.35
N LYS A 192 -13.20 -29.58 -27.65
CA LYS A 192 -11.87 -29.20 -28.14
C LYS A 192 -11.68 -27.73 -27.72
N LEU A 193 -10.75 -27.51 -26.77
CA LEU A 193 -10.43 -26.21 -26.17
C LEU A 193 -10.37 -25.05 -27.19
N THR A 194 -9.85 -25.32 -28.38
CA THR A 194 -9.75 -24.35 -29.49
C THR A 194 -11.11 -23.82 -29.96
N PHE A 195 -12.14 -24.67 -30.07
CA PHE A 195 -13.47 -24.25 -30.55
C PHE A 195 -14.22 -23.46 -29.49
N LEU A 196 -14.20 -23.95 -28.24
CA LEU A 196 -14.77 -23.22 -27.11
C LEU A 196 -14.21 -21.80 -27.01
N ASN A 197 -12.90 -21.63 -27.23
CA ASN A 197 -12.27 -20.31 -27.22
C ASN A 197 -12.73 -19.41 -28.37
N VAL A 198 -12.95 -19.96 -29.56
CA VAL A 198 -13.47 -19.20 -30.72
C VAL A 198 -14.94 -18.82 -30.52
N TRP A 199 -15.74 -19.68 -29.89
CA TRP A 199 -17.14 -19.38 -29.57
C TRP A 199 -17.28 -18.33 -28.48
N LYS A 200 -16.52 -18.48 -27.39
CA LYS A 200 -16.45 -17.43 -26.37
C LYS A 200 -15.96 -16.11 -26.97
N LYS A 201 -15.02 -16.14 -27.92
CA LYS A 201 -14.62 -14.94 -28.67
C LYS A 201 -15.81 -14.35 -29.44
N LEU A 202 -16.62 -15.17 -30.10
CA LEU A 202 -17.80 -14.71 -30.83
C LEU A 202 -18.86 -14.09 -29.90
N ASP A 203 -19.20 -14.74 -28.78
CA ASP A 203 -20.15 -14.19 -27.80
C ASP A 203 -19.64 -12.86 -27.22
N ARG A 204 -18.35 -12.78 -26.85
CA ARG A 204 -17.73 -11.55 -26.39
C ARG A 204 -17.77 -10.42 -27.41
N GLN A 205 -17.65 -10.72 -28.71
CA GLN A 205 -17.78 -9.72 -29.77
C GLN A 205 -19.22 -9.18 -29.86
N HIS A 206 -20.22 -10.06 -29.70
CA HIS A 206 -21.61 -9.61 -29.61
C HIS A 206 -21.83 -8.73 -28.38
N PHE A 207 -21.33 -9.14 -27.21
CA PHE A 207 -21.41 -8.36 -25.98
C PHE A 207 -20.74 -6.99 -26.11
N ILE A 208 -19.55 -6.90 -26.69
CA ILE A 208 -18.86 -5.63 -26.93
C ILE A 208 -19.72 -4.68 -27.77
N ARG A 209 -20.31 -5.19 -28.86
CA ARG A 209 -21.18 -4.39 -29.72
C ARG A 209 -22.43 -3.93 -28.97
N LEU A 210 -23.08 -4.83 -28.23
CA LEU A 210 -24.24 -4.53 -27.42
C LEU A 210 -23.91 -3.44 -26.40
N ILE A 211 -22.83 -3.59 -25.64
CA ILE A 211 -22.35 -2.60 -24.66
C ILE A 211 -22.09 -1.27 -25.35
N TRP A 212 -21.40 -1.24 -26.50
CA TRP A 212 -21.18 -0.01 -27.24
C TRP A 212 -22.48 0.69 -27.64
N LEU A 213 -23.48 -0.05 -28.15
CA LEU A 213 -24.80 0.50 -28.48
C LEU A 213 -25.48 1.08 -27.24
N CYS A 214 -25.47 0.33 -26.13
CA CYS A 214 -26.12 0.71 -24.88
C CYS A 214 -25.49 1.96 -24.27
N VAL A 215 -24.15 2.00 -24.18
CA VAL A 215 -23.40 3.16 -23.68
C VAL A 215 -23.63 4.36 -24.57
N LYS A 216 -23.60 4.20 -25.90
CA LYS A 216 -23.90 5.26 -26.87
C LYS A 216 -25.30 5.85 -26.67
N ALA A 217 -26.31 4.99 -26.57
CA ALA A 217 -27.70 5.40 -26.39
C ALA A 217 -27.96 6.03 -25.02
N TYR A 218 -27.20 5.64 -23.99
CA TYR A 218 -27.31 6.20 -22.66
C TYR A 218 -26.76 7.63 -22.55
N GLY A 219 -25.75 7.96 -23.36
CA GLY A 219 -25.11 9.29 -23.39
C GLY A 219 -23.60 9.27 -23.67
N GLY A 220 -23.05 8.12 -24.07
CA GLY A 220 -21.63 7.94 -24.38
C GLY A 220 -20.74 7.56 -23.20
N ARG A 221 -21.31 7.42 -21.99
CA ARG A 221 -20.63 6.91 -20.79
C ARG A 221 -21.65 6.41 -19.76
N PHE A 222 -21.31 5.36 -19.01
CA PHE A 222 -22.06 4.88 -17.84
C PHE A 222 -21.49 5.42 -16.53
N THR A 223 -20.19 5.67 -16.44
CA THR A 223 -19.63 6.32 -15.25
C THR A 223 -20.21 7.73 -15.12
N VAL A 224 -20.55 8.11 -13.89
CA VAL A 224 -21.04 9.46 -13.58
C VAL A 224 -19.95 10.50 -13.89
N LYS A 225 -20.37 11.63 -14.44
CA LYS A 225 -19.46 12.74 -14.72
C LYS A 225 -18.92 13.34 -13.42
N GLU A 226 -17.70 13.84 -13.45
CA GLU A 226 -17.08 14.41 -12.25
C GLU A 226 -17.90 15.60 -11.74
N GLU A 227 -18.49 16.40 -12.62
CA GLU A 227 -19.30 17.57 -12.27
C GLU A 227 -20.56 17.24 -11.44
N GLU A 228 -20.98 15.98 -11.43
CA GLU A 228 -22.15 15.50 -10.70
C GLU A 228 -21.78 14.91 -9.32
N LEU A 229 -20.48 14.80 -9.01
CA LEU A 229 -19.98 14.18 -7.79
C LEU A 229 -19.84 15.16 -6.62
N PRO A 230 -20.01 14.69 -5.37
CA PRO A 230 -20.05 15.58 -4.21
C PRO A 230 -18.74 16.35 -3.95
N SER A 231 -17.57 15.78 -4.25
CA SER A 231 -16.28 16.46 -4.03
C SER A 231 -15.87 17.37 -5.18
N PHE A 232 -16.58 17.38 -6.30
CA PHE A 232 -16.27 18.25 -7.42
C PHE A 232 -16.43 19.72 -7.04
N VAL A 233 -15.59 20.55 -7.65
CA VAL A 233 -15.66 22.00 -7.54
C VAL A 233 -15.41 22.64 -8.88
N THR A 234 -15.89 23.86 -9.02
CA THR A 234 -15.58 24.69 -10.18
C THR A 234 -14.12 25.13 -10.17
N SER A 235 -13.59 25.55 -11.33
CA SER A 235 -12.19 25.97 -11.48
C SER A 235 -11.77 27.12 -10.55
N GLU A 236 -12.70 28.01 -10.18
CA GLU A 236 -12.43 29.10 -9.23
C GLU A 236 -12.23 28.57 -7.80
N GLU A 237 -13.09 27.66 -7.35
CA GLU A 237 -13.04 27.01 -6.04
C GLU A 237 -11.92 25.96 -5.95
N GLU A 238 -11.50 25.41 -7.09
CA GLU A 238 -10.41 24.43 -7.19
C GLU A 238 -9.08 25.01 -6.70
N VAL A 239 -8.79 26.27 -7.05
CA VAL A 239 -7.56 26.95 -6.63
C VAL A 239 -7.50 27.09 -5.11
N GLU A 240 -8.62 27.44 -4.46
CA GLU A 240 -8.67 27.59 -3.02
C GLU A 240 -8.57 26.25 -2.30
N ALA A 241 -9.25 25.23 -2.80
CA ALA A 241 -9.16 23.89 -2.23
C ALA A 241 -7.76 23.27 -2.40
N PHE A 242 -7.12 23.47 -3.55
CA PHE A 242 -5.74 23.05 -3.77
C PHE A 242 -4.79 23.70 -2.77
N LYS A 243 -4.94 25.01 -2.51
CA LYS A 243 -4.16 25.72 -1.47
C LYS A 243 -4.38 25.10 -0.10
N ARG A 244 -5.63 24.80 0.29
CA ARG A 244 -5.94 24.14 1.58
C ARG A 244 -5.28 22.77 1.70
N GLU A 245 -5.30 21.97 0.64
CA GLU A 245 -4.61 20.66 0.62
C GLU A 245 -3.09 20.80 0.71
N GLU A 246 -2.50 21.73 -0.04
CA GLU A 246 -1.06 21.98 -0.01
C GLU A 246 -0.61 22.49 1.37
N GLU A 247 -1.39 23.37 2.00
CA GLU A 247 -1.14 23.87 3.35
C GLU A 247 -1.22 22.77 4.41
N LEU A 248 -2.21 21.86 4.32
CA LEU A 248 -2.31 20.71 5.21
C LEU A 248 -1.08 19.81 5.06
N LYS A 249 -0.68 19.49 3.83
CA LYS A 249 0.50 18.67 3.55
C LYS A 249 1.78 19.32 4.10
N LYS A 250 1.96 20.62 3.90
CA LYS A 250 3.10 21.37 4.48
C LYS A 250 3.10 21.30 6.01
N SER A 251 1.95 21.49 6.67
CA SER A 251 1.85 21.37 8.12
C SER A 251 2.17 19.96 8.63
N GLN A 252 1.74 18.90 7.91
CA GLN A 252 2.09 17.51 8.23
C GLN A 252 3.60 17.24 8.07
N GLU A 253 4.24 17.76 7.02
CA GLU A 253 5.69 17.65 6.81
C GLU A 253 6.49 18.38 7.90
N GLU A 254 6.05 19.58 8.29
CA GLU A 254 6.64 20.34 9.40
C GLU A 254 6.51 19.60 10.74
N LEU A 255 5.35 19.00 11.01
CA LEU A 255 5.14 18.17 12.19
C LEU A 255 6.11 16.98 12.25
N LEU A 256 6.38 16.34 11.11
CA LEU A 256 7.37 15.26 11.00
C LEU A 256 8.80 15.77 11.25
N LYS A 257 9.14 16.96 10.74
CA LYS A 257 10.45 17.60 10.97
C LYS A 257 10.65 17.93 12.46
N LEU A 258 9.65 18.52 13.11
CA LEU A 258 9.69 18.80 14.56
C LEU A 258 9.87 17.51 15.37
N LYS A 259 9.14 16.44 15.03
CA LYS A 259 9.31 15.13 15.68
C LYS A 259 10.75 14.62 15.58
N LYS A 260 11.38 14.72 14.40
CA LYS A 260 12.78 14.34 14.20
C LYS A 260 13.74 15.21 15.02
N GLN A 261 13.51 16.51 15.10
CA GLN A 261 14.34 17.42 15.91
C GLN A 261 14.24 17.11 17.40
N ILE A 262 13.04 16.76 17.90
CA ILE A 262 12.84 16.32 19.29
C ILE A 262 13.67 15.05 19.58
N GLU A 263 13.64 14.06 18.70
CA GLU A 263 14.45 12.83 18.89
C GLU A 263 15.96 13.14 18.89
N LEU A 264 16.44 13.97 17.96
CA LEU A 264 17.84 14.41 17.95
C LEU A 264 18.23 15.17 19.23
N CYS A 265 17.32 15.99 19.78
CA CYS A 265 17.55 16.70 21.02
C CYS A 265 17.66 15.73 22.20
N LYS A 266 16.78 14.71 22.27
CA LYS A 266 16.86 13.64 23.28
C LYS A 266 18.20 12.90 23.23
N ASP A 267 18.69 12.56 22.04
CA ASP A 267 19.98 11.87 21.88
C ASP A 267 21.14 12.73 22.39
N LYS A 268 21.12 14.05 22.09
CA LYS A 268 22.11 15.00 22.61
C LYS A 268 22.05 15.10 24.13
N ILE A 269 20.85 15.19 24.72
CA ILE A 269 20.64 15.21 26.17
C ILE A 269 21.26 13.97 26.82
N ASN A 270 20.96 12.78 26.30
CA ASN A 270 21.53 11.51 26.80
C ASN A 270 23.07 11.50 26.74
N SER A 271 23.66 12.03 25.66
CA SER A 271 25.12 12.13 25.51
C SER A 271 25.75 13.08 26.55
N ILE A 272 25.11 14.21 26.80
CA ILE A 272 25.54 15.17 27.82
C ILE A 272 25.43 14.56 29.23
N GLU A 273 24.34 13.86 29.53
CA GLU A 273 24.17 13.19 30.84
C GLU A 273 25.28 12.17 31.11
N ASN A 274 25.63 11.35 30.11
CA ASN A 274 26.75 10.41 30.20
C ASN A 274 28.10 11.11 30.43
N SER A 275 28.33 12.23 29.73
CA SER A 275 29.55 13.02 29.87
C SER A 275 29.64 13.65 31.26
N LEU A 276 28.54 14.20 31.75
CA LEU A 276 28.42 14.77 33.10
C LEU A 276 28.67 13.72 34.18
N GLU A 277 28.14 12.50 34.02
CA GLU A 277 28.37 11.41 34.96
C GLU A 277 29.84 11.00 34.99
N LYS A 278 30.48 10.89 33.82
CA LYS A 278 31.92 10.59 33.70
C LYS A 278 32.77 11.65 34.41
N GLU A 279 32.51 12.93 34.16
CA GLU A 279 33.26 14.02 34.78
C GLU A 279 33.07 14.07 36.30
N LYS A 280 31.84 13.84 36.80
CA LYS A 280 31.56 13.71 38.24
C LYS A 280 32.32 12.55 38.88
N ARG A 281 32.42 11.40 38.20
CA ARG A 281 33.20 10.24 38.70
C ARG A 281 34.70 10.58 38.80
N LEU A 282 35.25 11.24 37.79
CA LEU A 282 36.65 11.68 37.78
C LEU A 282 36.93 12.70 38.90
N LEU A 283 36.08 13.71 39.05
CA LEU A 283 36.18 14.68 40.15
C LEU A 283 36.19 13.99 41.52
N LYS A 284 35.28 13.04 41.75
CA LYS A 284 35.21 12.28 43.00
C LYS A 284 36.48 11.47 43.26
N SER A 285 37.10 10.91 42.22
CA SER A 285 38.37 10.19 42.36
C SER A 285 39.55 11.12 42.71
N ALA A 286 39.61 12.31 42.10
CA ALA A 286 40.66 13.29 42.36
C ALA A 286 40.57 13.83 43.80
N ILE A 287 39.36 14.14 44.28
CA ILE A 287 39.11 14.57 45.67
C ILE A 287 39.59 13.49 46.65
N ARG A 288 39.19 12.23 46.46
CA ARG A 288 39.63 11.11 47.32
C ARG A 288 41.15 10.91 47.32
N SER A 289 41.79 11.08 46.16
CA SER A 289 43.25 10.96 46.02
C SER A 289 43.97 12.06 46.80
N ARG A 290 43.48 13.31 46.69
CA ARG A 290 43.97 14.46 47.45
C ARG A 290 43.80 14.24 48.96
N ASP A 291 42.59 13.93 49.41
CA ASP A 291 42.27 13.77 50.84
C ASP A 291 43.16 12.69 51.47
N LYS A 292 43.37 11.57 50.76
CA LYS A 292 44.29 10.51 51.20
C LYS A 292 45.75 10.98 51.27
N ALA A 293 46.21 11.79 50.30
CA ALA A 293 47.57 12.33 50.32
C ALA A 293 47.77 13.34 51.46
N GLU A 294 46.74 14.11 51.82
CA GLU A 294 46.74 15.00 52.98
C GLU A 294 46.84 14.21 54.30
N GLU A 295 46.04 13.15 54.45
CA GLU A 295 46.12 12.21 55.58
C GLU A 295 47.52 11.59 55.71
N ASP A 296 48.06 11.08 54.59
CA ASP A 296 49.42 10.50 54.55
C ASP A 296 50.49 11.51 55.00
N ILE A 297 50.37 12.79 54.61
CA ILE A 297 51.30 13.86 55.05
C ILE A 297 51.20 14.11 56.54
N ILE A 298 49.99 14.13 57.10
CA ILE A 298 49.77 14.31 58.54
C ILE A 298 50.46 13.17 59.31
N ASP A 299 50.31 11.94 58.85
CA ASP A 299 50.91 10.77 59.49
C ASP A 299 52.45 10.74 59.33
N LEU A 300 52.96 11.06 58.15
CA LEU A 300 54.41 11.25 57.94
C LEU A 300 54.97 12.34 58.85
N GLY A 301 54.23 13.43 59.09
CA GLY A 301 54.60 14.50 60.02
C GLY A 301 54.73 14.01 61.47
N LYS A 302 53.78 13.17 61.93
CA LYS A 302 53.86 12.55 63.27
C LYS A 302 55.10 11.65 63.40
N ILE A 303 55.43 10.87 62.37
CA ILE A 303 56.62 10.00 62.37
C ILE A 303 57.90 10.84 62.35
N HIS A 304 57.95 11.90 61.54
CA HIS A 304 59.08 12.82 61.46
C HIS A 304 59.38 13.44 62.83
N ILE A 305 58.36 13.93 63.55
CA ILE A 305 58.52 14.48 64.91
C ILE A 305 59.15 13.44 65.86
N LYS A 306 58.66 12.19 65.83
CA LYS A 306 59.19 11.10 66.65
C LYS A 306 60.66 10.82 66.31
N LEU A 307 61.00 10.65 65.03
CA LEU A 307 62.39 10.36 64.63
C LEU A 307 63.34 11.52 64.93
N THR A 308 62.90 12.77 64.77
CA THR A 308 63.71 13.94 65.15
C THR A 308 64.00 13.98 66.65
N SER A 309 63.04 13.55 67.49
CA SER A 309 63.30 13.42 68.94
C SER A 309 64.30 12.31 69.27
N VAL A 310 64.22 11.17 68.57
CA VAL A 310 65.16 10.04 68.72
C VAL A 310 66.56 10.46 68.25
N LYS A 311 66.67 11.11 67.09
CA LYS A 311 67.93 11.65 66.57
C LYS A 311 68.60 12.57 67.59
N LYS A 312 67.84 13.48 68.18
CA LYS A 312 68.35 14.38 69.23
C LYS A 312 68.89 13.62 70.44
N SER A 313 68.18 12.56 70.88
CA SER A 313 68.65 11.68 71.95
C SER A 313 70.01 11.07 71.62
N TYR A 314 70.17 10.51 70.41
CA TYR A 314 71.46 9.96 69.97
C TYR A 314 72.54 11.03 69.81
N GLU A 315 72.22 12.23 69.32
CA GLU A 315 73.17 13.34 69.24
C GLU A 315 73.66 13.79 70.62
N ASP A 316 72.77 13.80 71.62
CA ASP A 316 73.12 14.15 72.99
C ASP A 316 73.95 13.03 73.65
N GLU A 317 73.60 11.76 73.43
CA GLU A 317 74.39 10.59 73.87
C GLU A 317 75.80 10.55 73.25
N LEU A 318 75.92 10.86 71.95
CA LEU A 318 77.23 10.99 71.27
C LEU A 318 78.09 12.11 71.86
N LYS A 319 77.49 13.22 72.33
CA LYS A 319 78.22 14.29 73.03
C LYS A 319 78.71 13.80 74.39
N GLU A 320 77.88 13.09 75.14
CA GLU A 320 78.25 12.52 76.44
C GLU A 320 79.39 11.50 76.31
N ILE A 321 79.31 10.58 75.35
CA ILE A 321 80.37 9.59 75.10
C ILE A 321 81.69 10.29 74.73
N LYS A 322 81.66 11.35 73.91
CA LYS A 322 82.86 12.15 73.59
C LYS A 322 83.49 12.77 74.83
N VAL A 323 82.68 13.38 75.71
CA VAL A 323 83.17 13.97 76.96
C VAL A 323 83.78 12.89 77.88
N LYS A 324 83.20 11.68 77.91
CA LYS A 324 83.78 10.54 78.64
C LYS A 324 85.11 10.08 78.02
N MET A 325 85.19 9.98 76.69
CA MET A 325 86.43 9.61 75.97
C MET A 325 87.58 10.59 76.21
N GLU A 326 87.29 11.90 76.31
CA GLU A 326 88.29 12.95 76.60
C GLU A 326 88.92 12.82 78.00
N ASN A 327 88.25 12.13 78.93
CA ASN A 327 88.65 12.01 80.34
C ASN A 327 88.99 10.57 80.78
N ALA A 328 89.01 9.59 79.86
CA ALA A 328 89.14 8.16 80.18
C ALA A 328 90.60 7.66 80.19
N PRO A 329 90.93 6.65 81.04
CA PRO A 329 92.21 5.93 80.98
C PRO A 329 92.30 5.04 79.72
N LEU A 330 93.53 4.66 79.33
CA LEU A 330 93.81 3.99 78.06
C LEU A 330 93.06 2.66 77.90
N GLU A 331 92.81 1.94 79.00
CA GLU A 331 92.13 0.64 79.00
C GLU A 331 90.60 0.73 78.73
N GLU A 332 89.97 1.90 78.92
CA GLU A 332 88.51 2.09 78.74
C GLU A 332 88.14 2.70 77.37
N LEU A 333 89.14 3.24 76.67
CA LEU A 333 88.94 4.00 75.42
C LEU A 333 88.40 3.13 74.27
N ASP A 334 88.85 1.87 74.17
CA ASP A 334 88.39 0.93 73.14
C ASP A 334 86.90 0.60 73.29
N SER A 335 86.42 0.43 74.53
CA SER A 335 85.00 0.15 74.82
C SER A 335 84.12 1.37 74.49
N LEU A 336 84.54 2.57 74.88
CA LEU A 336 83.84 3.82 74.57
C LEU A 336 83.84 4.12 73.07
N MET A 337 84.89 3.74 72.34
CA MET A 337 84.97 3.90 70.90
C MET A 337 83.98 2.97 70.16
N GLU A 338 83.79 1.73 70.63
CA GLU A 338 82.76 0.84 70.07
C GLU A 338 81.34 1.33 70.39
N GLU A 339 81.09 1.78 71.62
CA GLU A 339 79.81 2.41 72.00
C GLU A 339 79.50 3.64 71.14
N PHE A 340 80.50 4.51 70.93
CA PHE A 340 80.40 5.66 70.04
C PHE A 340 80.05 5.26 68.60
N LYS A 341 80.69 4.21 68.06
CA LYS A 341 80.40 3.72 66.70
C LYS A 341 78.96 3.23 66.60
N VAL A 342 78.48 2.44 67.56
CA VAL A 342 77.11 1.89 67.57
C VAL A 342 76.08 3.03 67.55
N VAL A 343 76.16 3.97 68.49
CA VAL A 343 75.24 5.11 68.56
C VAL A 343 75.35 5.99 67.31
N LYS A 344 76.56 6.11 66.74
CA LYS A 344 76.75 6.87 65.49
C LYS A 344 76.09 6.20 64.29
N PHE A 345 76.14 4.87 64.20
CA PHE A 345 75.41 4.13 63.17
C PHE A 345 73.90 4.26 63.34
N GLU A 346 73.38 4.22 64.56
CA GLU A 346 71.95 4.42 64.85
C GLU A 346 71.48 5.84 64.50
N GLU A 347 72.28 6.87 64.79
CA GLU A 347 72.00 8.25 64.37
C GLU A 347 71.94 8.39 62.84
N ILE A 348 72.88 7.78 62.12
CA ILE A 348 72.90 7.77 60.65
C ILE A 348 71.66 7.05 60.09
N ASP A 349 71.26 5.91 60.67
CA ASP A 349 70.08 5.16 60.25
C ASP A 349 68.78 5.97 60.46
N VAL A 350 68.64 6.61 61.63
CA VAL A 350 67.52 7.52 61.90
C VAL A 350 67.53 8.71 60.94
N ASN A 351 68.69 9.27 60.63
CA ASN A 351 68.81 10.37 59.68
C ASN A 351 68.41 9.95 58.25
N ASN A 352 68.76 8.74 57.81
CA ASN A 352 68.31 8.18 56.54
C ASN A 352 66.79 8.00 56.51
N LYS A 353 66.20 7.47 57.60
CA LYS A 353 64.73 7.35 57.74
C LYS A 353 64.02 8.71 57.69
N ILE A 354 64.60 9.75 58.29
CA ILE A 354 64.11 11.13 58.20
C ILE A 354 64.15 11.63 56.75
N SER A 355 65.25 11.37 56.03
CA SER A 355 65.39 11.71 54.61
C SER A 355 64.31 11.03 53.76
N ASP A 356 64.10 9.72 53.96
CA ASP A 356 63.07 8.95 53.23
C ASP A 356 61.66 9.50 53.47
N ILE A 357 61.35 9.89 54.71
CA ILE A 357 60.06 10.53 55.04
C ILE A 357 59.92 11.86 54.33
N ASN A 358 60.98 12.67 54.29
CA ASN A 358 60.96 13.96 53.60
C ASN A 358 60.71 13.77 52.09
N ILE A 359 61.36 12.79 51.46
CA ILE A 359 61.14 12.45 50.04
C ILE A 359 59.68 12.03 49.82
N LYS A 360 59.14 11.14 50.65
CA LYS A 360 57.73 10.70 50.58
C LYS A 360 56.76 11.87 50.78
N ALA A 361 57.05 12.77 51.72
CA ALA A 361 56.23 13.95 51.97
C ALA A 361 56.25 14.92 50.80
N THR A 362 57.40 15.13 50.15
CA THR A 362 57.52 15.95 48.93
C THR A 362 56.67 15.36 47.80
N TYR A 363 56.80 14.06 47.53
CA TYR A 363 55.98 13.38 46.53
C TYR A 363 54.47 13.52 46.80
N LYS A 364 54.05 13.38 48.06
CA LYS A 364 52.64 13.54 48.44
C LYS A 364 52.15 14.98 48.25
N LYS A 365 53.00 15.98 48.49
CA LYS A 365 52.66 17.40 48.25
C LYS A 365 52.50 17.68 46.75
N GLU A 366 53.36 17.13 45.91
CA GLU A 366 53.21 17.21 44.45
C GLU A 366 51.90 16.57 43.99
N LEU A 367 51.58 15.38 44.53
CA LEU A 367 50.32 14.69 44.24
C LEU A 367 49.08 15.51 44.67
N ILE A 368 49.15 16.26 45.77
CA ILE A 368 48.09 17.20 46.18
C ILE A 368 47.95 18.32 45.16
N ASP A 369 49.05 18.97 44.77
CA ASP A 369 49.03 20.07 43.80
C ASP A 369 48.44 19.64 42.45
N ASP A 370 48.84 18.46 41.96
CA ASP A 370 48.30 17.87 40.73
C ASP A 370 46.80 17.59 40.84
N ASN A 371 46.34 17.03 41.96
CA ASN A 371 44.91 16.78 42.19
C ASN A 371 44.13 18.09 42.35
N VAL A 372 44.68 19.13 42.96
CA VAL A 372 44.03 20.46 43.09
C VAL A 372 43.80 21.07 41.71
N LYS A 373 44.81 21.03 40.82
CA LYS A 373 44.66 21.46 39.43
C LYS A 373 43.62 20.63 38.69
N ALA A 374 43.66 19.31 38.84
CA ALA A 374 42.69 18.41 38.21
C ALA A 374 41.26 18.70 38.69
N ILE A 375 41.04 18.90 40.00
CA ILE A 375 39.74 19.26 40.57
C ILE A 375 39.21 20.54 39.93
N SER A 376 40.03 21.60 39.89
CA SER A 376 39.63 22.90 39.31
C SER A 376 39.19 22.77 37.84
N ILE A 377 39.99 22.07 37.02
CA ILE A 377 39.66 21.82 35.60
C ILE A 377 38.34 21.04 35.46
N LYS A 378 38.13 20.05 36.34
CA LYS A 378 36.94 19.19 36.31
C LYS A 378 35.68 19.92 36.76
N GLU A 379 35.78 20.78 37.77
CA GLU A 379 34.69 21.65 38.22
C GLU A 379 34.27 22.63 37.12
N GLU A 380 35.23 23.23 36.43
CA GLU A 380 34.96 24.10 35.27
C GLU A 380 34.28 23.34 34.12
N SER A 381 34.79 22.14 33.79
CA SER A 381 34.19 21.28 32.77
C SER A 381 32.74 20.90 33.11
N ILE A 382 32.47 20.50 34.37
CA ILE A 382 31.12 20.18 34.85
C ILE A 382 30.19 21.40 34.73
N LYS A 383 30.69 22.59 35.08
CA LYS A 383 29.92 23.84 34.96
C LYS A 383 29.55 24.12 33.49
N ASN A 384 30.49 23.97 32.57
CA ASN A 384 30.25 24.19 31.13
C ASN A 384 29.24 23.19 30.57
N ILE A 385 29.42 21.89 30.86
CA ILE A 385 28.47 20.83 30.48
C ILE A 385 27.08 21.12 31.08
N GLY A 386 27.02 21.62 32.32
CA GLY A 386 25.77 22.01 32.97
C GLY A 386 25.04 23.17 32.28
N MET A 387 25.76 24.17 31.76
CA MET A 387 25.17 25.25 30.98
C MET A 387 24.62 24.75 29.64
N GLU A 388 25.37 23.90 28.93
CA GLU A 388 24.93 23.28 27.67
C GLU A 388 23.67 22.42 27.89
N PHE A 389 23.63 21.66 28.99
CA PHE A 389 22.47 20.84 29.36
C PHE A 389 21.21 21.70 29.57
N GLN A 390 21.33 22.84 30.26
CA GLN A 390 20.18 23.74 30.47
C GLN A 390 19.68 24.32 29.15
N HIS A 391 20.59 24.77 28.28
CA HIS A 391 20.22 25.27 26.96
C HIS A 391 19.48 24.21 26.13
N LEU A 392 19.99 22.98 26.07
CA LEU A 392 19.31 21.90 25.35
C LEU A 392 17.95 21.54 25.96
N LYS A 393 17.81 21.63 27.29
CA LYS A 393 16.54 21.39 27.97
C LYS A 393 15.50 22.46 27.61
N GLU A 394 15.90 23.72 27.54
CA GLU A 394 15.04 24.81 27.07
C GLU A 394 14.67 24.64 25.59
N GLU A 395 15.63 24.27 24.73
CA GLU A 395 15.39 23.96 23.32
C GLU A 395 14.38 22.80 23.16
N ALA A 396 14.56 21.72 23.93
CA ALA A 396 13.64 20.58 23.94
C ALA A 396 12.22 20.99 24.35
N HIS A 397 12.10 21.83 25.39
CA HIS A 397 10.80 22.33 25.83
C HIS A 397 10.11 23.14 24.73
N ASN A 398 10.82 24.08 24.11
CA ASN A 398 10.30 24.89 23.00
C ASN A 398 9.89 24.04 21.80
N LEU A 399 10.69 23.02 21.44
CA LEU A 399 10.37 22.09 20.35
C LEU A 399 9.12 21.27 20.65
N VAL A 400 8.95 20.79 21.89
CA VAL A 400 7.76 20.04 22.32
C VAL A 400 6.51 20.92 22.28
N ASP A 401 6.60 22.18 22.72
CA ASP A 401 5.49 23.11 22.67
C ASP A 401 5.09 23.44 21.22
N ALA A 402 6.08 23.70 20.35
CA ALA A 402 5.86 23.90 18.92
C ALA A 402 5.23 22.65 18.26
N TYR A 403 5.70 21.45 18.61
CA TYR A 403 5.14 20.19 18.13
C TYR A 403 3.69 20.00 18.58
N ASN A 404 3.38 20.26 19.84
CA ASN A 404 2.02 20.10 20.37
C ASN A 404 1.04 21.09 19.72
N LYS A 405 1.47 22.34 19.52
CA LYS A 405 0.69 23.35 18.79
C LYS A 405 0.43 22.91 17.35
N MET A 406 1.49 22.57 16.61
CA MET A 406 1.37 22.11 15.22
C MET A 406 0.52 20.84 15.10
N LYS A 407 0.66 19.90 16.05
CA LYS A 407 -0.15 18.68 16.11
C LYS A 407 -1.63 18.99 16.26
N SER A 408 -1.98 19.95 17.12
CA SER A 408 -3.37 20.40 17.28
C SER A 408 -3.88 21.07 16.01
N ASP A 409 -3.07 21.93 15.38
CA ASP A 409 -3.44 22.63 14.15
C ASP A 409 -3.67 21.65 12.99
N VAL A 410 -2.77 20.68 12.80
CA VAL A 410 -2.93 19.59 11.81
C VAL A 410 -4.19 18.78 12.08
N ARG A 411 -4.41 18.35 13.34
CA ARG A 411 -5.61 17.59 13.70
C ARG A 411 -6.89 18.37 13.40
N ASN A 412 -6.93 19.67 13.72
CA ASN A 412 -8.10 20.50 13.42
C ASN A 412 -8.37 20.58 11.91
N LYS A 413 -7.34 20.82 11.10
CA LYS A 413 -7.46 20.82 9.63
C LYS A 413 -7.91 19.48 9.06
N GLU A 414 -7.40 18.37 9.60
CA GLU A 414 -7.81 17.02 9.22
C GLU A 414 -9.29 16.76 9.56
N GLU A 415 -9.73 17.10 10.77
CA GLU A 415 -11.12 16.96 11.19
C GLU A 415 -12.08 17.87 10.39
N GLU A 416 -11.65 19.08 10.03
CA GLU A 416 -12.41 19.97 9.14
C GLU A 416 -12.59 19.33 7.75
N LYS A 417 -11.50 18.86 7.12
CA LYS A 417 -11.56 18.17 5.82
C LYS A 417 -12.44 16.92 5.92
N LYS A 418 -12.26 16.12 6.96
CA LYS A 418 -13.03 14.91 7.25
C LYS A 418 -14.52 15.22 7.34
N SER A 419 -14.89 16.21 8.16
CA SER A 419 -16.27 16.62 8.35
C SER A 419 -16.90 17.18 7.06
N GLU A 420 -16.13 17.92 6.25
CA GLU A 420 -16.61 18.43 4.96
C GLU A 420 -16.96 17.28 4.01
N ILE A 421 -16.06 16.30 3.86
CA ILE A 421 -16.26 15.14 2.98
C ILE A 421 -17.47 14.33 3.44
N PHE A 422 -17.54 13.95 4.72
CA PHE A 422 -18.65 13.14 5.20
C PHE A 422 -20.00 13.85 5.17
N LYS A 423 -20.02 15.18 5.36
CA LYS A 423 -21.25 15.94 5.22
C LYS A 423 -21.77 15.86 3.78
N LYS A 424 -20.89 16.02 2.80
CA LYS A 424 -21.23 15.90 1.37
C LYS A 424 -21.66 14.48 1.02
N TRP A 425 -20.89 13.46 1.43
CA TRP A 425 -21.21 12.05 1.19
C TRP A 425 -22.52 11.62 1.84
N SER A 426 -22.75 11.99 3.10
CA SER A 426 -23.98 11.61 3.81
C SER A 426 -25.24 12.26 3.21
N HIS A 427 -25.08 13.44 2.60
CA HIS A 427 -26.17 14.12 1.90
C HIS A 427 -26.41 13.51 0.51
N PHE A 428 -25.36 13.28 -0.25
CA PHE A 428 -25.43 12.78 -1.62
C PHE A 428 -25.82 11.29 -1.68
N PHE A 429 -25.10 10.44 -0.94
CA PHE A 429 -25.33 9.00 -0.88
C PHE A 429 -26.35 8.64 0.21
N ASN A 430 -27.61 9.02 -0.02
CA ASN A 430 -28.68 8.89 0.97
C ASN A 430 -29.00 7.44 1.41
N LYS A 431 -28.57 6.41 0.67
CA LYS A 431 -28.72 4.98 1.02
C LYS A 431 -27.57 4.46 1.89
N PHE A 432 -26.52 5.25 2.10
CA PHE A 432 -25.30 4.82 2.77
C PHE A 432 -25.21 5.31 4.21
N THR A 433 -24.78 4.42 5.11
CA THR A 433 -24.15 4.81 6.38
C THR A 433 -22.64 4.65 6.26
N PHE A 434 -21.88 5.50 6.95
CA PHE A 434 -20.42 5.48 6.91
C PHE A 434 -19.88 5.22 8.32
N ASN A 435 -18.89 4.33 8.45
CA ASN A 435 -18.14 4.16 9.69
C ASN A 435 -17.08 5.26 9.80
N PHE A 436 -17.41 6.33 10.53
CA PHE A 436 -16.55 7.50 10.67
C PHE A 436 -15.20 7.20 11.35
N ASP A 437 -15.12 6.16 12.17
CA ASP A 437 -13.91 5.82 12.91
C ASP A 437 -12.89 5.12 11.97
N ASN A 438 -13.36 4.17 11.16
CA ASN A 438 -12.52 3.41 10.23
C ASN A 438 -12.14 4.21 8.98
N LEU A 439 -12.98 5.14 8.54
CA LEU A 439 -12.75 5.99 7.36
C LEU A 439 -11.89 7.24 7.67
N GLY A 440 -11.01 7.16 8.67
CA GLY A 440 -10.13 8.26 9.07
C GLY A 440 -9.10 8.65 8.00
N ASN A 441 -8.69 7.71 7.15
CA ASN A 441 -7.75 7.93 6.06
C ASN A 441 -8.34 8.72 4.87
N VAL A 442 -9.65 8.96 4.82
CA VAL A 442 -10.28 9.71 3.73
C VAL A 442 -9.67 11.12 3.57
N VAL A 443 -9.13 11.69 4.64
CA VAL A 443 -8.43 12.98 4.62
C VAL A 443 -7.12 12.97 3.83
N SER A 444 -6.49 11.80 3.66
CA SER A 444 -5.23 11.68 2.91
C SER A 444 -5.42 11.65 1.40
N PHE A 445 -6.63 11.35 0.93
CA PHE A 445 -6.92 11.35 -0.50
C PHE A 445 -6.91 12.79 -1.04
N THR A 446 -6.28 12.95 -2.20
CA THR A 446 -6.41 14.15 -3.03
C THR A 446 -7.83 14.24 -3.58
N ARG A 447 -8.24 15.44 -4.01
CA ARG A 447 -9.54 15.60 -4.68
C ARG A 447 -9.73 14.65 -5.88
N SER A 448 -8.72 14.45 -6.72
CA SER A 448 -8.84 13.55 -7.87
C SER A 448 -9.09 12.10 -7.44
N GLU A 449 -8.44 11.65 -6.37
CA GLU A 449 -8.68 10.33 -5.78
C GLU A 449 -10.08 10.23 -5.15
N LEU A 450 -10.55 11.29 -4.48
CA LEU A 450 -11.91 11.34 -3.95
C LEU A 450 -12.96 11.22 -5.05
N LEU A 451 -12.80 11.91 -6.18
CA LEU A 451 -13.75 11.81 -7.31
C LEU A 451 -13.83 10.37 -7.84
N LYS A 452 -12.70 9.67 -7.94
CA LYS A 452 -12.67 8.26 -8.34
C LYS A 452 -13.35 7.34 -7.34
N ILE A 453 -13.10 7.55 -6.03
CA ILE A 453 -13.82 6.83 -4.96
C ILE A 453 -15.32 7.10 -5.07
N GLU A 454 -15.71 8.35 -5.29
CA GLU A 454 -17.11 8.76 -5.43
C GLU A 454 -17.79 8.15 -6.66
N GLN A 455 -17.08 7.93 -7.76
CA GLN A 455 -17.61 7.18 -8.92
C GLN A 455 -17.96 5.73 -8.53
N CYS A 456 -17.10 5.06 -7.77
CA CYS A 456 -17.35 3.72 -7.25
C CYS A 456 -18.52 3.70 -6.27
N LEU A 457 -18.56 4.67 -5.33
CA LEU A 457 -19.67 4.82 -4.39
C LEU A 457 -20.99 5.14 -5.10
N HIS A 458 -20.96 5.92 -6.18
CA HIS A 458 -22.13 6.20 -7.01
C HIS A 458 -22.66 4.93 -7.67
N GLU A 459 -21.79 4.11 -8.24
CA GLU A 459 -22.19 2.82 -8.81
C GLU A 459 -22.86 1.92 -7.77
N LEU A 460 -22.24 1.77 -6.60
CA LEU A 460 -22.77 1.00 -5.47
C LEU A 460 -24.05 1.60 -4.87
N HIS A 461 -24.23 2.93 -4.92
CA HIS A 461 -25.42 3.58 -4.36
C HIS A 461 -26.63 3.39 -5.27
N PHE A 462 -26.41 3.52 -6.58
CA PHE A 462 -27.51 3.49 -7.52
C PHE A 462 -27.86 2.09 -8.00
N THR A 463 -27.02 1.05 -7.77
CA THR A 463 -27.36 -0.34 -8.12
C THR A 463 -28.63 -0.81 -7.38
N ASN A 464 -29.42 -1.66 -8.04
CA ASN A 464 -30.58 -2.29 -7.40
C ASN A 464 -30.13 -3.50 -6.57
N ASP A 465 -29.07 -4.18 -7.02
CA ASP A 465 -28.41 -5.25 -6.29
C ASP A 465 -26.95 -4.88 -5.94
N PRO A 466 -26.67 -4.46 -4.69
CA PRO A 466 -25.31 -4.22 -4.22
C PRO A 466 -24.45 -5.48 -4.11
N MET A 467 -25.05 -6.67 -3.90
CA MET A 467 -24.28 -7.92 -3.80
C MET A 467 -23.65 -8.28 -5.14
N ALA A 468 -24.32 -7.98 -6.25
CA ALA A 468 -23.80 -8.23 -7.59
C ALA A 468 -22.46 -7.52 -7.87
N LEU A 469 -22.15 -6.44 -7.14
CA LEU A 469 -20.87 -5.73 -7.23
C LEU A 469 -19.77 -6.29 -6.32
N SER A 470 -20.10 -7.20 -5.39
CA SER A 470 -19.13 -7.78 -4.49
C SER A 470 -18.15 -8.69 -5.22
N MET A 471 -16.87 -8.59 -4.86
CA MET A 471 -15.82 -9.49 -5.32
C MET A 471 -15.56 -10.65 -4.35
N GLY A 472 -16.25 -10.67 -3.20
CA GLY A 472 -16.15 -11.69 -2.18
C GLY A 472 -16.32 -11.12 -0.77
N VAL A 473 -15.98 -11.94 0.22
CA VAL A 473 -16.16 -11.61 1.64
C VAL A 473 -14.81 -11.56 2.36
N ILE A 474 -14.61 -10.54 3.20
CA ILE A 474 -13.46 -10.36 4.07
C ILE A 474 -13.92 -10.40 5.54
N GLU A 475 -13.16 -11.11 6.39
CA GLU A 475 -13.36 -11.11 7.83
C GLU A 475 -12.68 -9.90 8.49
N SER A 476 -13.37 -9.22 9.41
CA SER A 476 -12.83 -8.06 10.13
C SER A 476 -11.51 -8.41 10.83
N LYS A 477 -10.49 -7.54 10.69
CA LYS A 477 -9.17 -7.71 11.32
C LYS A 477 -9.14 -7.38 12.83
N GLY A 478 -10.28 -7.12 13.49
CA GLY A 478 -10.36 -6.58 14.86
C GLY A 478 -11.21 -7.35 15.90
N ASN A 479 -10.61 -7.64 17.06
CA ASN A 479 -11.18 -8.10 18.35
C ASN A 479 -12.24 -9.24 18.39
N LYS A 480 -11.72 -10.48 18.49
CA LYS A 480 -12.13 -11.73 19.21
C LYS A 480 -13.54 -11.99 19.79
N LYS A 481 -14.55 -11.12 19.73
CA LYS A 481 -15.87 -11.39 20.32
C LYS A 481 -16.99 -11.63 19.30
N LYS A 482 -16.87 -11.13 18.06
CA LYS A 482 -17.68 -11.54 16.90
C LYS A 482 -16.85 -11.27 15.64
N LYS A 483 -16.65 -12.28 14.80
CA LYS A 483 -16.15 -12.05 13.45
C LYS A 483 -17.29 -11.41 12.67
N GLU A 484 -17.07 -10.19 12.20
CA GLU A 484 -17.99 -9.57 11.24
C GLU A 484 -17.43 -9.79 9.84
N GLU A 485 -18.32 -10.10 8.91
CA GLU A 485 -18.04 -10.35 7.50
C GLU A 485 -18.47 -9.12 6.70
N TYR A 486 -17.61 -8.69 5.79
CA TYR A 486 -17.81 -7.54 4.92
C TYR A 486 -17.64 -7.98 3.47
N GLU A 487 -18.54 -7.51 2.61
CA GLU A 487 -18.36 -7.57 1.16
C GLU A 487 -17.29 -6.54 0.76
N TYR A 488 -16.59 -6.77 -0.36
CA TYR A 488 -15.59 -5.82 -0.83
C TYR A 488 -15.59 -5.62 -2.35
N ILE A 489 -15.14 -4.43 -2.76
CA ILE A 489 -14.89 -4.08 -4.15
C ILE A 489 -13.44 -3.60 -4.29
N ASP A 490 -12.68 -4.29 -5.13
CA ASP A 490 -11.32 -3.92 -5.49
C ASP A 490 -11.29 -3.16 -6.81
N VAL A 491 -10.69 -1.97 -6.78
CA VAL A 491 -10.57 -1.10 -7.96
C VAL A 491 -9.12 -0.65 -8.16
N SER A 492 -8.66 -0.68 -9.40
CA SER A 492 -7.33 -0.32 -9.88
C SER A 492 -7.48 0.54 -11.12
N PHE A 493 -7.29 1.84 -10.94
CA PHE A 493 -7.40 2.84 -11.99
C PHE A 493 -6.15 2.85 -12.89
N LEU A 494 -6.28 3.41 -14.09
CA LEU A 494 -5.23 3.43 -15.11
C LEU A 494 -3.97 4.21 -14.70
N ASP A 495 -4.10 5.17 -13.79
CA ASP A 495 -2.99 5.97 -13.28
C ASP A 495 -2.29 5.34 -12.05
N GLY A 496 -2.64 4.09 -11.73
CA GLY A 496 -2.02 3.32 -10.66
C GLY A 496 -2.66 3.53 -9.29
N PHE A 497 -3.63 4.43 -9.15
CA PHE A 497 -4.44 4.54 -7.93
C PHE A 497 -5.27 3.28 -7.74
N LYS A 498 -5.27 2.74 -6.52
CA LYS A 498 -6.02 1.54 -6.17
C LYS A 498 -6.81 1.78 -4.91
N ILE A 499 -7.99 1.18 -4.81
CA ILE A 499 -8.82 1.21 -3.61
C ILE A 499 -9.54 -0.11 -3.38
N GLU A 500 -9.66 -0.52 -2.12
CA GLU A 500 -10.60 -1.53 -1.65
C GLU A 500 -11.71 -0.80 -0.89
N ILE A 501 -12.97 -1.03 -1.26
CA ILE A 501 -14.15 -0.52 -0.53
C ILE A 501 -14.79 -1.70 0.18
N GLN A 502 -14.81 -1.70 1.51
CA GLN A 502 -15.48 -2.70 2.32
C GLN A 502 -16.87 -2.21 2.75
N PHE A 503 -17.89 -3.05 2.56
CA PHE A 503 -19.27 -2.70 2.85
C PHE A 503 -20.10 -3.89 3.35
N ARG A 504 -21.27 -3.60 3.90
CA ARG A 504 -22.29 -4.62 4.23
C ARG A 504 -23.69 -4.12 3.90
N ILE A 505 -24.59 -5.05 3.58
CA ILE A 505 -26.00 -4.74 3.38
C ILE A 505 -26.72 -4.79 4.72
N LEU A 506 -27.55 -3.78 5.00
CA LEU A 506 -28.34 -3.68 6.21
C LEU A 506 -29.77 -4.18 5.93
N GLU A 507 -30.18 -5.27 6.56
CA GLU A 507 -31.44 -5.95 6.27
C GLU A 507 -32.70 -5.13 6.64
N ASN A 508 -32.61 -4.12 7.50
CA ASN A 508 -33.79 -3.48 8.13
C ASN A 508 -33.67 -1.96 8.39
N GLY A 509 -32.82 -1.22 7.66
CA GLY A 509 -32.57 0.22 7.88
C GLY A 509 -33.15 1.15 6.80
N GLU A 510 -33.38 2.42 7.13
CA GLU A 510 -33.64 3.50 6.13
C GLU A 510 -32.51 3.62 5.11
N LYS A 511 -31.30 3.23 5.52
CA LYS A 511 -30.08 3.17 4.72
C LYS A 511 -29.70 1.70 4.53
N THR A 512 -29.52 1.29 3.28
CA THR A 512 -29.39 -0.12 2.88
C THR A 512 -27.96 -0.62 2.84
N VAL A 513 -26.96 0.26 2.75
CA VAL A 513 -25.54 -0.12 2.67
C VAL A 513 -24.75 0.60 3.75
N HIS A 514 -23.86 -0.12 4.42
CA HIS A 514 -22.90 0.42 5.38
C HIS A 514 -21.49 0.32 4.81
N ILE A 515 -20.87 1.46 4.56
CA ILE A 515 -19.47 1.56 4.13
C ILE A 515 -18.59 1.57 5.37
N ASP A 516 -17.78 0.54 5.54
CA ASP A 516 -16.94 0.36 6.73
C ASP A 516 -15.54 0.94 6.52
N GLU A 517 -14.87 0.58 5.43
CA GLU A 517 -13.48 0.95 5.17
C GLU A 517 -13.27 1.28 3.69
N ILE A 518 -12.37 2.22 3.40
CA ILE A 518 -11.89 2.54 2.03
C ILE A 518 -10.38 2.63 2.13
N THR A 519 -9.63 1.66 1.60
CA THR A 519 -8.17 1.60 1.75
C THR A 519 -7.43 1.68 0.42
N PRO A 520 -6.29 2.40 0.32
CA PRO A 520 -5.55 2.52 -0.94
C PRO A 520 -4.65 1.33 -1.31
N GLU A 521 -4.55 0.30 -0.45
CA GLU A 521 -3.59 -0.80 -0.64
C GLU A 521 -4.24 -2.15 -0.30
N PHE A 522 -4.30 -3.03 -1.30
CA PHE A 522 -4.70 -4.43 -1.21
C PHE A 522 -3.83 -5.31 -2.13
#